data_AF-A0A3C0BGK3-F1
#
_entry.id   AF-A0A3C0BGK3-F1
#
_cell.length_a   1.000
_cell.length_b   1.000
_cell.length_c   1.000
_cell.angle_alpha   90.00
_cell.angle_beta   90.00
_cell.angle_gamma   90.00
#
_symmetry.space_group_name_H-M   'P 1'
#
loop_
_entity.id
_entity.type
_entity.pdbx_description
1 polymer ?
#
loop_
_entity_poly.entity_id
_entity_poly.type
_entity_poly.pdbx_seq_one_letter_code
_entity_poly.pdbx_strand_id
1 'polypeptide(L)'
;GPFVDKHSTGGVGDKISLPLAPIVACCGIQVPMMSGRALGHTGGTLDKLESIEGYKVGLTPDTFRSLIAKTGFAMTGQTKEIVPADRLLYALRDVTGTVESVPLITASILSKKVAEGADALVFDVKYGSGAFMKSIPDAEMLASFLVKTAGAMGKKASALITNMDTPLGWKVGNFLEIEETIECLQGDGPEDVMDETYALGAEMLMLGGKADSKEEGMAKCRMAVASGLALAKFLENVRDQGGSPETLLCEQGKRRSPFHTTLKAKQDGYISLDAYLTGMAGVDLGVGRSRTTDPVCPDAGLILYAKTGSCVKAGDVLMEVYGKDEACLAPACERLEKAVSYSSDKPEVKPLVYKEIHQGTSKNFSF
;
A
#
# COMPACT_ATOMS: atom_id res chain seq x y z
N GLY A 1 -20.90 12.07 -3.67
CA GLY A 1 -20.52 11.76 -2.28
C GLY A 1 -19.52 12.79 -1.81
N PRO A 2 -19.10 12.80 -0.54
CA PRO A 2 -17.92 13.56 -0.12
C PRO A 2 -16.67 13.04 -0.86
N PHE A 3 -15.73 13.91 -1.19
CA PHE A 3 -14.43 13.50 -1.70
C PHE A 3 -13.50 13.18 -0.52
N VAL A 4 -13.14 11.92 -0.36
CA VAL A 4 -12.23 11.49 0.71
C VAL A 4 -11.16 10.59 0.12
N ASP A 5 -9.91 10.84 0.48
CA ASP A 5 -8.79 10.05 -0.01
C ASP A 5 -7.87 9.57 1.12
N LYS A 6 -7.14 8.48 0.84
CA LYS A 6 -6.12 7.91 1.72
C LYS A 6 -4.74 8.07 1.11
N HIS A 7 -3.77 8.47 1.92
CA HIS A 7 -2.37 8.43 1.52
C HIS A 7 -1.55 7.59 2.51
N SER A 8 -0.72 6.67 1.99
CA SER A 8 0.25 5.92 2.78
C SER A 8 1.65 6.48 2.55
N THR A 9 2.46 6.55 3.61
CA THR A 9 3.90 6.83 3.45
C THR A 9 4.63 5.74 2.68
N GLY A 10 4.03 4.55 2.52
CA GLY A 10 4.55 3.43 1.76
C GLY A 10 5.21 2.36 2.63
N GLY A 11 5.12 1.12 2.18
CA GLY A 11 5.64 -0.06 2.86
C GLY A 11 5.78 -1.25 1.92
N VAL A 12 6.26 -2.37 2.46
CA VAL A 12 6.48 -3.61 1.71
C VAL A 12 5.22 -4.47 1.78
N GLY A 13 4.67 -4.84 0.63
CA GLY A 13 3.35 -5.46 0.58
C GLY A 13 2.21 -4.49 0.91
N ASP A 14 2.42 -3.16 0.87
CA ASP A 14 1.32 -2.21 1.14
C ASP A 14 0.40 -2.08 -0.08
N LYS A 15 -0.54 -3.03 -0.23
CA LYS A 15 -1.57 -3.02 -1.28
C LYS A 15 -2.85 -2.29 -0.89
N ILE A 16 -2.93 -1.74 0.31
CA ILE A 16 -4.17 -1.32 0.98
C ILE A 16 -5.04 -0.38 0.16
N SER A 17 -4.43 0.54 -0.59
CA SER A 17 -5.19 1.46 -1.45
C SER A 17 -6.09 0.73 -2.46
N LEU A 18 -5.66 -0.44 -2.94
CA LEU A 18 -6.31 -1.23 -3.98
C LEU A 18 -7.66 -1.82 -3.53
N PRO A 19 -7.77 -2.55 -2.40
CA PRO A 19 -9.07 -2.97 -1.87
C PRO A 19 -9.84 -1.81 -1.20
N LEU A 20 -9.15 -0.85 -0.57
CA LEU A 20 -9.79 0.24 0.17
C LEU A 20 -10.72 1.09 -0.70
N ALA A 21 -10.25 1.54 -1.87
CA ALA A 21 -11.01 2.46 -2.72
C ALA A 21 -12.37 1.91 -3.18
N PRO A 22 -12.48 0.69 -3.75
CA PRO A 22 -13.79 0.12 -4.11
C PRO A 22 -14.67 -0.11 -2.88
N ILE A 23 -14.11 -0.53 -1.74
CA ILE A 23 -14.87 -0.76 -0.49
C ILE A 23 -15.56 0.53 -0.01
N VAL A 24 -14.80 1.62 0.14
CA VAL A 24 -15.39 2.88 0.62
C VAL A 24 -16.28 3.55 -0.44
N ALA A 25 -15.99 3.33 -1.72
CA ALA A 25 -16.86 3.79 -2.81
C ALA A 25 -18.24 3.11 -2.78
N CYS A 26 -18.32 1.81 -2.44
CA CYS A 26 -19.59 1.12 -2.18
C CYS A 26 -20.38 1.74 -1.01
N CYS A 27 -19.68 2.37 -0.07
CA CYS A 27 -20.27 3.04 1.09
C CYS A 27 -20.61 4.52 0.84
N GLY A 28 -20.49 4.99 -0.41
CA GLY A 28 -20.92 6.33 -0.83
C GLY A 28 -19.87 7.44 -0.72
N ILE A 29 -18.59 7.09 -0.52
CA ILE A 29 -17.45 7.99 -0.65
C ILE A 29 -17.06 8.13 -2.12
N GLN A 30 -16.59 9.31 -2.53
CA GLN A 30 -15.92 9.49 -3.81
C GLN A 30 -14.40 9.57 -3.58
N VAL A 31 -13.63 8.70 -4.23
CA VAL A 31 -12.18 8.56 -3.98
C VAL A 31 -11.38 9.03 -5.20
N PRO A 32 -10.89 10.28 -5.21
CA PRO A 32 -10.11 10.85 -6.31
C PRO A 32 -8.61 10.51 -6.17
N MET A 33 -8.26 9.23 -6.09
CA MET A 33 -6.93 8.82 -5.66
C MET A 33 -5.83 9.07 -6.71
N MET A 34 -4.98 10.08 -6.50
CA MET A 34 -3.68 10.10 -7.19
C MET A 34 -2.62 9.34 -6.39
N SER A 35 -2.02 8.36 -7.05
CA SER A 35 -1.05 7.44 -6.45
C SER A 35 0.36 7.65 -6.99
N GLY A 36 1.33 7.08 -6.28
CA GLY A 36 2.74 7.07 -6.67
C GLY A 36 3.19 5.75 -7.29
N ARG A 37 4.35 5.81 -7.94
CA ARG A 37 5.16 4.63 -8.29
C ARG A 37 6.06 4.24 -7.11
N ALA A 38 6.72 3.09 -7.23
CA ALA A 38 7.66 2.58 -6.25
C ALA A 38 8.73 3.62 -5.87
N LEU A 39 9.12 3.63 -4.60
CA LEU A 39 10.16 4.51 -4.06
C LEU A 39 11.06 3.69 -3.12
N GLY A 40 12.36 3.65 -3.40
CA GLY A 40 13.31 2.82 -2.65
C GLY A 40 12.88 1.35 -2.61
N HIS A 41 12.76 0.79 -1.39
CA HIS A 41 12.34 -0.60 -1.15
C HIS A 41 10.82 -0.80 -1.15
N THR A 42 10.03 0.27 -1.27
CA THR A 42 8.57 0.21 -1.20
C THR A 42 7.94 0.05 -2.58
N GLY A 43 6.88 -0.75 -2.67
CA GLY A 43 6.11 -0.93 -3.91
C GLY A 43 5.21 0.27 -4.20
N GLY A 44 4.91 0.51 -5.48
CA GLY A 44 4.01 1.58 -5.92
C GLY A 44 2.63 1.07 -6.33
N THR A 45 1.56 1.74 -5.90
CA THR A 45 0.19 1.38 -6.34
C THR A 45 0.04 1.44 -7.86
N LEU A 46 0.68 2.40 -8.53
CA LEU A 46 0.60 2.51 -9.98
C LEU A 46 1.31 1.35 -10.71
N ASP A 47 2.45 0.89 -10.19
CA ASP A 47 3.18 -0.24 -10.79
C ASP A 47 2.38 -1.54 -10.63
N LYS A 48 1.66 -1.70 -9.50
CA LYS A 48 0.70 -2.80 -9.29
C LYS A 48 -0.44 -2.73 -10.31
N LEU A 49 -1.07 -1.57 -10.49
CA LEU A 49 -2.18 -1.42 -11.44
C LEU A 49 -1.74 -1.66 -12.90
N GLU A 50 -0.56 -1.19 -13.29
CA GLU A 50 -0.01 -1.44 -14.63
C GLU A 50 0.36 -2.91 -14.89
N SER A 51 0.41 -3.75 -13.86
CA SER A 51 0.54 -5.20 -14.05
C SER A 51 -0.71 -5.83 -14.66
N ILE A 52 -1.87 -5.17 -14.53
CA ILE A 52 -3.11 -5.56 -15.22
C ILE A 52 -2.97 -5.14 -16.68
N GLU A 53 -3.04 -6.12 -17.59
CA GLU A 53 -2.92 -5.87 -19.02
C GLU A 53 -3.94 -4.83 -19.49
N GLY A 54 -3.46 -3.76 -20.15
CA GLY A 54 -4.29 -2.69 -20.72
C GLY A 54 -4.72 -1.59 -19.73
N TYR A 55 -4.50 -1.75 -18.43
CA TYR A 55 -4.92 -0.77 -17.43
C TYR A 55 -4.15 0.54 -17.57
N LYS A 56 -4.88 1.65 -17.67
CA LYS A 56 -4.32 3.00 -17.88
C LYS A 56 -4.28 3.77 -16.57
N VAL A 57 -3.07 4.19 -16.17
CA VAL A 57 -2.84 5.02 -14.99
C VAL A 57 -2.60 6.51 -15.31
N GLY A 58 -2.50 6.89 -16.58
CA GLY A 58 -2.34 8.28 -17.02
C GLY A 58 -3.64 8.87 -17.57
N LEU A 59 -4.55 9.29 -16.68
CA LEU A 59 -5.86 9.81 -17.07
C LEU A 59 -5.81 11.32 -17.33
N THR A 60 -6.62 11.80 -18.27
CA THR A 60 -6.88 13.24 -18.41
C THR A 60 -7.80 13.71 -17.27
N PRO A 61 -7.78 15.00 -16.89
CA PRO A 61 -8.67 15.51 -15.85
C PRO A 61 -10.17 15.23 -16.09
N ASP A 62 -10.62 15.29 -17.34
CA ASP A 62 -12.02 15.00 -17.71
C ASP A 62 -12.37 13.52 -17.52
N THR A 63 -11.51 12.62 -18.00
CA THR A 63 -11.70 11.18 -17.82
C THR A 63 -11.67 10.82 -16.34
N PHE A 64 -10.75 11.40 -15.57
CA PHE A 64 -10.65 11.17 -14.12
C PHE A 64 -11.94 11.56 -13.40
N ARG A 65 -12.47 12.77 -13.66
CA ARG A 65 -13.76 13.22 -13.10
C ARG A 65 -14.92 12.31 -13.51
N SER A 66 -14.99 11.93 -14.78
CA SER A 66 -16.04 11.06 -15.32
C SER A 66 -16.06 9.69 -14.63
N LEU A 67 -14.89 9.08 -14.43
CA LEU A 67 -14.77 7.79 -13.76
C LEU A 67 -15.21 7.87 -12.29
N ILE A 68 -14.75 8.88 -11.54
CA ILE A 68 -15.17 9.06 -10.14
C ILE A 68 -16.68 9.30 -10.03
N ALA A 69 -17.27 10.02 -10.99
CA ALA A 69 -18.72 10.23 -11.04
C ALA A 69 -19.49 8.94 -11.35
N LYS A 70 -18.94 8.06 -12.19
CA LYS A 70 -19.55 6.80 -12.60
C LYS A 70 -19.41 5.70 -11.55
N THR A 71 -18.19 5.38 -11.14
CA THR A 71 -17.89 4.20 -10.31
C THR A 71 -17.68 4.56 -8.84
N GLY A 72 -17.50 5.83 -8.51
CA GLY A 72 -17.20 6.32 -7.17
C GLY A 72 -15.70 6.43 -6.88
N PHE A 73 -14.82 5.91 -7.74
CA PHE A 73 -13.38 6.09 -7.59
C PHE A 73 -12.63 5.98 -8.91
N ALA A 74 -11.44 6.56 -8.95
CA ALA A 74 -10.46 6.31 -10.00
C ALA A 74 -9.05 6.39 -9.40
N MET A 75 -8.11 5.67 -10.00
CA MET A 75 -6.71 5.69 -9.59
C MET A 75 -5.84 6.13 -10.75
N THR A 76 -5.08 7.20 -10.55
CA THR A 76 -4.21 7.77 -11.60
C THR A 76 -2.89 8.27 -11.03
N GLY A 77 -1.90 8.47 -11.88
CA GLY A 77 -0.65 9.12 -11.54
C GLY A 77 -0.65 10.61 -11.85
N GLN A 78 0.44 11.27 -11.46
CA GLN A 78 0.68 12.67 -11.77
C GLN A 78 0.81 12.87 -13.30
N THR A 79 0.22 13.94 -13.81
CA THR A 79 0.38 14.38 -15.21
C THR A 79 1.12 15.72 -15.27
N LYS A 80 1.51 16.18 -16.47
CA LYS A 80 2.17 17.48 -16.64
C LYS A 80 1.33 18.68 -16.16
N GLU A 81 0.02 18.48 -16.03
CA GLU A 81 -0.96 19.51 -15.69
C GLU A 81 -1.27 19.56 -14.18
N ILE A 82 -0.86 18.54 -13.41
CA ILE A 82 -1.24 18.38 -12.00
C ILE A 82 0.02 18.27 -11.11
N VAL A 83 0.23 19.29 -10.26
CA VAL A 83 1.35 19.43 -9.31
C VAL A 83 2.76 19.31 -9.93
N PRO A 84 3.11 20.16 -10.91
CA PRO A 84 4.36 20.02 -11.67
C PRO A 84 5.63 20.26 -10.84
N ALA A 85 5.55 21.09 -9.79
CA ALA A 85 6.68 21.38 -8.91
C ALA A 85 7.03 20.18 -8.00
N ASP A 86 6.03 19.52 -7.42
CA ASP A 86 6.25 18.32 -6.61
C ASP A 86 6.85 17.20 -7.47
N ARG A 87 6.41 17.01 -8.71
CA ARG A 87 6.98 16.01 -9.62
C ARG A 87 8.50 16.16 -9.76
N LEU A 88 8.99 17.39 -9.93
CA LEU A 88 10.41 17.67 -10.04
C LEU A 88 11.13 17.49 -8.70
N LEU A 89 10.56 18.00 -7.61
CA LEU A 89 11.15 17.88 -6.27
C LEU A 89 11.19 16.44 -5.77
N TYR A 90 10.15 15.64 -6.03
CA TYR A 90 10.05 14.24 -5.67
C TYR A 90 11.12 13.41 -6.38
N ALA A 91 11.27 13.59 -7.69
CA ALA A 91 12.31 12.93 -8.47
C ALA A 91 13.72 13.33 -8.02
N LEU A 92 13.93 14.59 -7.63
CA LEU A 92 15.22 15.05 -7.10
C LEU A 92 15.52 14.46 -5.72
N ARG A 93 14.52 14.40 -4.84
CA ARG A 93 14.67 13.88 -3.47
C ARG A 93 15.10 12.42 -3.47
N ASP A 94 14.52 11.62 -4.36
CA ASP A 94 14.81 10.19 -4.52
C ASP A 94 16.31 9.93 -4.79
N VAL A 95 16.94 10.78 -5.60
CA VAL A 95 18.35 10.60 -6.01
C VAL A 95 19.37 11.42 -5.20
N THR A 96 18.92 12.21 -4.22
CA THR A 96 19.79 13.09 -3.42
C THR A 96 19.81 12.75 -1.93
N GLY A 97 19.12 11.70 -1.50
CA GLY A 97 19.04 11.33 -0.08
C GLY A 97 18.26 12.34 0.78
N THR A 98 17.40 13.16 0.16
CA THR A 98 16.58 14.18 0.86
C THR A 98 15.10 13.78 0.96
N VAL A 99 14.81 12.49 0.84
CA VAL A 99 13.46 11.93 1.02
C VAL A 99 13.01 12.10 2.48
N GLU A 100 13.87 11.80 3.46
CA GLU A 100 13.59 11.71 4.90
C GLU A 100 13.49 13.07 5.61
N SER A 101 12.75 14.01 5.02
CA SER A 101 12.51 15.34 5.58
C SER A 101 11.01 15.54 5.82
N VAL A 102 10.58 15.61 7.08
CA VAL A 102 9.16 15.75 7.47
C VAL A 102 8.45 16.92 6.74
N PRO A 103 9.04 18.13 6.65
CA PRO A 103 8.42 19.22 5.89
C PRO A 103 8.28 18.92 4.40
N LEU A 104 9.30 18.33 3.76
CA LEU A 104 9.25 18.00 2.33
C LEU A 104 8.30 16.84 2.02
N ILE A 105 8.25 15.83 2.89
CA ILE A 105 7.27 14.74 2.82
C ILE A 105 5.86 15.33 2.91
N THR A 106 5.61 16.18 3.90
CA THR A 106 4.29 16.78 4.13
C THR A 106 3.85 17.67 2.97
N ALA A 107 4.73 18.57 2.51
CA ALA A 107 4.46 19.42 1.36
C ALA A 107 4.18 18.60 0.09
N SER A 108 4.98 17.54 -0.13
CA SER A 108 4.78 16.64 -1.26
C SER A 108 3.42 15.95 -1.19
N ILE A 109 3.09 15.32 -0.06
CA ILE A 109 1.82 14.59 0.11
C ILE A 109 0.63 15.54 -0.07
N LEU A 110 0.60 16.64 0.67
CA LEU A 110 -0.56 17.53 0.70
C LEU A 110 -0.76 18.30 -0.60
N SER A 111 0.31 18.69 -1.30
CA SER A 111 0.16 19.38 -2.59
C SER A 111 -0.63 18.57 -3.62
N LYS A 112 -0.44 17.24 -3.63
CA LYS A 112 -1.23 16.30 -4.45
C LYS A 112 -2.66 16.20 -3.96
N LYS A 113 -2.83 15.88 -2.69
CA LYS A 113 -4.14 15.58 -2.10
C LYS A 113 -5.09 16.78 -2.10
N VAL A 114 -4.57 17.99 -1.95
CA VAL A 114 -5.36 19.22 -2.07
C VAL A 114 -5.70 19.52 -3.54
N ALA A 115 -4.79 19.26 -4.48
CA ALA A 115 -5.05 19.44 -5.91
C ALA A 115 -6.14 18.50 -6.45
N GLU A 116 -6.35 17.33 -5.80
CA GLU A 116 -7.43 16.38 -6.11
C GLU A 116 -8.82 16.88 -5.70
N GLY A 117 -8.89 17.94 -4.88
CA GLY A 117 -10.14 18.47 -4.37
C GLY A 117 -10.73 17.68 -3.21
N ALA A 118 -9.96 16.80 -2.56
CA ALA A 118 -10.43 16.04 -1.40
C ALA A 118 -10.95 16.96 -0.28
N ASP A 119 -12.12 16.64 0.28
CA ASP A 119 -12.73 17.30 1.43
C ASP A 119 -12.11 16.83 2.75
N ALA A 120 -11.70 15.56 2.76
CA ALA A 120 -11.06 14.92 3.90
C ALA A 120 -9.92 13.98 3.49
N LEU A 121 -8.96 13.79 4.40
CA LEU A 121 -7.76 12.99 4.18
C LEU A 121 -7.47 12.05 5.35
N VAL A 122 -7.23 10.77 5.05
CA VAL A 122 -6.73 9.80 6.03
C VAL A 122 -5.29 9.47 5.68
N PHE A 123 -4.38 9.62 6.65
CA PHE A 123 -2.97 9.30 6.47
C PHE A 123 -2.63 7.96 7.14
N ASP A 124 -1.98 7.11 6.39
CA ASP A 124 -1.41 5.85 6.86
C ASP A 124 0.11 6.04 6.98
N VAL A 125 0.55 6.26 8.21
CA VAL A 125 1.95 6.59 8.53
C VAL A 125 2.63 5.34 9.07
N LYS A 126 3.40 4.68 8.21
CA LYS A 126 4.12 3.48 8.57
C LYS A 126 5.23 3.77 9.56
N TYR A 127 5.46 2.85 10.50
CA TYR A 127 6.66 2.83 11.34
C TYR A 127 7.32 1.46 11.34
N GLY A 128 8.62 1.42 11.64
CA GLY A 128 9.38 0.17 11.74
C GLY A 128 10.35 -0.05 10.59
N SER A 129 10.91 -1.26 10.51
CA SER A 129 12.04 -1.52 9.61
C SER A 129 11.70 -1.26 8.13
N GLY A 130 10.54 -1.69 7.65
CA GLY A 130 10.07 -1.48 6.27
C GLY A 130 9.43 -0.12 6.01
N ALA A 131 9.31 0.77 7.00
CA ALA A 131 8.79 2.11 6.84
C ALA A 131 9.90 3.13 6.49
N PHE A 132 9.51 4.32 6.02
CA PHE A 132 10.43 5.46 5.99
C PHE A 132 10.76 5.95 7.41
N MET A 133 9.75 6.05 8.29
CA MET A 133 9.95 6.45 9.68
C MET A 133 10.31 5.22 10.51
N LYS A 134 11.56 5.09 10.96
CA LYS A 134 12.01 3.90 11.68
C LYS A 134 11.52 3.85 13.13
N SER A 135 11.31 5.02 13.74
CA SER A 135 10.91 5.14 15.14
C SER A 135 9.46 5.61 15.28
N ILE A 136 8.81 5.19 16.37
CA ILE A 136 7.47 5.67 16.73
C ILE A 136 7.45 7.19 16.91
N PRO A 137 8.42 7.84 17.61
CA PRO A 137 8.46 9.30 17.72
C PRO A 137 8.47 10.03 16.37
N ASP A 138 9.23 9.54 15.39
CA ASP A 138 9.29 10.16 14.06
C ASP A 138 7.96 9.99 13.30
N ALA A 139 7.34 8.80 13.40
CA ALA A 139 6.02 8.55 12.83
C ALA A 139 4.94 9.43 13.47
N GLU A 140 4.96 9.61 14.79
CA GLU A 140 4.04 10.51 15.50
C GLU A 140 4.24 11.97 15.09
N MET A 141 5.50 12.39 14.92
CA MET A 141 5.83 13.74 14.44
C MET A 141 5.26 13.97 13.04
N LEU A 142 5.53 13.06 12.10
CA LEU A 142 5.03 13.16 10.72
C LEU A 142 3.50 13.13 10.66
N ALA A 143 2.86 12.19 11.35
CA ALA A 143 1.40 12.06 11.41
C ALA A 143 0.76 13.33 11.97
N SER A 144 1.29 13.86 13.08
CA SER A 144 0.80 15.12 13.67
C SER A 144 0.97 16.30 12.71
N PHE A 145 2.09 16.37 12.01
CA PHE A 145 2.38 17.48 11.09
C PHE A 145 1.49 17.43 9.84
N LEU A 146 1.23 16.23 9.28
CA LEU A 146 0.27 16.02 8.19
C LEU A 146 -1.15 16.45 8.58
N VAL A 147 -1.66 15.97 9.72
CA VAL A 147 -3.02 16.27 10.20
C VAL A 147 -3.21 17.75 10.48
N LYS A 148 -2.23 18.40 11.14
CA LYS A 148 -2.26 19.86 11.42
C LYS A 148 -2.22 20.69 10.15
N THR A 149 -1.33 20.35 9.22
CA THR A 149 -1.17 21.11 7.97
C THR A 149 -2.40 20.95 7.08
N ALA A 150 -2.98 19.76 6.97
CA ALA A 150 -4.26 19.55 6.30
C ALA A 150 -5.39 20.40 6.92
N GLY A 151 -5.45 20.45 8.25
CA GLY A 151 -6.41 21.30 8.98
C GLY A 151 -6.23 22.78 8.70
N ALA A 152 -4.98 23.28 8.68
CA ALA A 152 -4.66 24.65 8.32
C ALA A 152 -5.05 25.01 6.87
N MET A 153 -5.12 24.01 5.99
CA MET A 153 -5.61 24.14 4.61
C MET A 153 -7.14 23.98 4.49
N GLY A 154 -7.87 23.90 5.62
CA GLY A 154 -9.32 23.78 5.66
C GLY A 154 -9.85 22.38 5.31
N LYS A 155 -9.02 21.34 5.40
CA LYS A 155 -9.41 19.94 5.14
C LYS A 155 -9.62 19.20 6.44
N LYS A 156 -10.59 18.27 6.50
CA LYS A 156 -10.68 17.31 7.61
C LYS A 156 -9.56 16.29 7.48
N ALA A 157 -8.98 15.83 8.59
CA ALA A 157 -7.95 14.82 8.52
C ALA A 157 -7.81 13.96 9.78
N SER A 158 -7.39 12.73 9.59
CA SER A 158 -6.89 11.84 10.63
C SER A 158 -5.68 11.07 10.12
N ALA A 159 -4.92 10.45 11.03
CA ALA A 159 -3.81 9.60 10.70
C ALA A 159 -3.79 8.34 11.57
N LEU A 160 -3.50 7.19 10.96
CA LEU A 160 -3.19 5.94 11.64
C LEU A 160 -1.69 5.72 11.54
N ILE A 161 -1.06 5.38 12.67
CA ILE A 161 0.33 4.95 12.72
C ILE A 161 0.33 3.43 12.71
N THR A 162 0.83 2.81 11.63
CA THR A 162 0.73 1.36 11.45
C THR A 162 2.08 0.67 11.30
N ASN A 163 2.17 -0.57 11.80
CA ASN A 163 3.40 -1.34 11.84
C ASN A 163 3.82 -1.81 10.43
N MET A 164 5.11 -1.70 10.14
CA MET A 164 5.74 -2.18 8.91
C MET A 164 7.10 -2.84 9.21
N ASP A 165 7.24 -3.50 10.36
CA ASP A 165 8.42 -4.33 10.68
C ASP A 165 8.44 -5.63 9.88
N THR A 166 7.26 -6.12 9.49
CA THR A 166 7.08 -7.29 8.63
C THR A 166 6.25 -6.90 7.39
N PRO A 167 6.49 -7.49 6.21
CA PRO A 167 5.70 -7.19 5.01
C PRO A 167 4.20 -7.37 5.28
N LEU A 168 3.35 -6.56 4.68
CA LEU A 168 1.90 -6.66 4.84
C LEU A 168 1.30 -7.70 3.86
N GLY A 169 0.42 -8.56 4.36
CA GLY A 169 -0.16 -9.69 3.61
C GLY A 169 0.83 -10.83 3.34
N TRP A 170 0.48 -11.73 2.42
CA TRP A 170 1.30 -12.90 2.05
C TRP A 170 2.02 -12.72 0.72
N LYS A 171 1.65 -11.71 -0.07
CA LYS A 171 2.24 -11.48 -1.40
C LYS A 171 2.93 -10.13 -1.49
N VAL A 172 4.16 -10.11 -2.01
CA VAL A 172 4.94 -8.89 -2.24
C VAL A 172 5.35 -8.84 -3.71
N GLY A 173 4.96 -7.81 -4.45
CA GLY A 173 5.14 -7.76 -5.90
C GLY A 173 4.23 -6.75 -6.58
N ASN A 174 4.08 -6.89 -7.90
CA ASN A 174 3.12 -6.09 -8.65
C ASN A 174 1.84 -6.90 -8.92
N PHE A 175 1.90 -7.89 -9.82
CA PHE A 175 0.74 -8.72 -10.14
C PHE A 175 0.30 -9.58 -8.95
N LEU A 176 1.26 -10.09 -8.16
CA LEU A 176 0.97 -10.86 -6.94
C LEU A 176 0.13 -10.06 -5.92
N GLU A 177 0.34 -8.75 -5.83
CA GLU A 177 -0.43 -7.90 -4.92
C GLU A 177 -1.80 -7.50 -5.48
N ILE A 178 -1.96 -7.49 -6.81
CA ILE A 178 -3.28 -7.41 -7.46
C ILE A 178 -4.08 -8.70 -7.19
N GLU A 179 -3.43 -9.86 -7.26
CA GLU A 179 -4.05 -11.14 -6.93
C GLU A 179 -4.54 -11.17 -5.48
N GLU A 180 -3.72 -10.75 -4.51
CA GLU A 180 -4.14 -10.67 -3.11
C GLU A 180 -5.21 -9.60 -2.87
N THR A 181 -5.25 -8.54 -3.67
CA THR A 181 -6.34 -7.55 -3.65
C THR A 181 -7.67 -8.21 -4.04
N ILE A 182 -7.67 -9.08 -5.06
CA ILE A 182 -8.89 -9.81 -5.45
C ILE A 182 -9.35 -10.73 -4.31
N GLU A 183 -8.42 -11.45 -3.68
CA GLU A 183 -8.70 -12.30 -2.50
C GLU A 183 -9.31 -11.47 -1.35
N CYS A 184 -8.75 -10.29 -1.06
CA CYS A 184 -9.32 -9.35 -0.08
C CYS A 184 -10.76 -8.96 -0.43
N LEU A 185 -11.03 -8.63 -1.70
CA LEU A 185 -12.35 -8.22 -2.17
C LEU A 185 -13.35 -9.38 -2.26
N GLN A 186 -12.88 -10.63 -2.28
CA GLN A 186 -13.68 -11.85 -2.15
C GLN A 186 -14.00 -12.18 -0.68
N GLY A 187 -13.28 -11.58 0.27
CA GLY A 187 -13.39 -11.87 1.70
C GLY A 187 -12.37 -12.88 2.23
N ASP A 188 -11.48 -13.36 1.37
CA ASP A 188 -10.46 -14.38 1.68
C ASP A 188 -9.04 -13.77 1.81
N GLY A 189 -8.96 -12.46 2.02
CA GLY A 189 -7.70 -11.74 2.15
C GLY A 189 -6.96 -12.01 3.47
N PRO A 190 -5.66 -11.68 3.54
CA PRO A 190 -4.89 -11.77 4.78
C PRO A 190 -5.49 -10.89 5.89
N GLU A 191 -5.52 -11.39 7.12
CA GLU A 191 -6.11 -10.69 8.27
C GLU A 191 -5.49 -9.30 8.50
N ASP A 192 -4.16 -9.18 8.39
CA ASP A 192 -3.45 -7.90 8.55
C ASP A 192 -3.83 -6.87 7.45
N VAL A 193 -3.92 -7.31 6.19
CA VAL A 193 -4.36 -6.44 5.08
C VAL A 193 -5.82 -6.00 5.29
N MET A 194 -6.68 -6.92 5.70
CA MET A 194 -8.11 -6.67 5.88
C MET A 194 -8.37 -5.73 7.07
N ASP A 195 -7.73 -5.97 8.20
CA ASP A 195 -7.90 -5.15 9.40
C ASP A 195 -7.42 -3.71 9.19
N GLU A 196 -6.25 -3.52 8.55
CA GLU A 196 -5.78 -2.16 8.24
C GLU A 196 -6.70 -1.48 7.21
N THR A 197 -7.15 -2.21 6.17
CA THR A 197 -8.09 -1.70 5.18
C THR A 197 -9.38 -1.23 5.83
N TYR A 198 -9.93 -2.00 6.76
CA TYR A 198 -11.17 -1.65 7.46
C TYR A 198 -10.98 -0.52 8.46
N ALA A 199 -9.83 -0.45 9.15
CA ALA A 199 -9.53 0.65 10.05
C ALA A 199 -9.43 1.99 9.30
N LEU A 200 -8.68 2.02 8.18
CA LEU A 200 -8.58 3.20 7.32
C LEU A 200 -9.91 3.53 6.63
N GLY A 201 -10.66 2.51 6.22
CA GLY A 201 -11.99 2.68 5.62
C GLY A 201 -12.98 3.32 6.60
N ALA A 202 -12.98 2.89 7.86
CA ALA A 202 -13.82 3.47 8.91
C ALA A 202 -13.53 4.97 9.11
N GLU A 203 -12.25 5.36 9.15
CA GLU A 203 -11.84 6.78 9.20
C GLU A 203 -12.36 7.57 7.99
N MET A 204 -12.22 7.03 6.77
CA MET A 204 -12.71 7.69 5.57
C MET A 204 -14.23 7.88 5.62
N LEU A 205 -14.97 6.88 6.13
CA LEU A 205 -16.42 6.95 6.29
C LEU A 205 -16.83 7.97 7.35
N MET A 206 -16.15 8.02 8.49
CA MET A 206 -16.43 9.01 9.54
C MET A 206 -16.17 10.44 9.05
N LEU A 207 -15.01 10.70 8.44
CA LEU A 207 -14.69 12.04 7.93
C LEU A 207 -15.64 12.48 6.80
N GLY A 208 -16.10 11.52 5.99
CA GLY A 208 -17.11 11.71 4.96
C GLY A 208 -18.56 11.78 5.46
N GLY A 209 -18.83 11.59 6.75
CA GLY A 209 -20.20 11.58 7.28
C GLY A 209 -21.04 10.41 6.73
N LYS A 210 -20.38 9.28 6.48
CA LYS A 210 -20.99 8.00 6.06
C LYS A 210 -20.99 6.96 7.18
N ALA A 211 -20.41 7.25 8.33
CA ALA A 211 -20.51 6.48 9.56
C ALA A 211 -20.40 7.42 10.76
N ASP A 212 -21.14 7.13 11.84
CA ASP A 212 -21.15 7.91 13.07
C ASP A 212 -20.10 7.41 14.07
N SER A 213 -19.62 6.17 13.91
CA SER A 213 -18.55 5.59 14.72
C SER A 213 -17.61 4.71 13.90
N LYS A 214 -16.45 4.39 14.49
CA LYS A 214 -15.47 3.48 13.90
C LYS A 214 -16.06 2.09 13.70
N GLU A 215 -16.81 1.58 14.68
CA GLU A 215 -17.45 0.26 14.64
C GLU A 215 -18.46 0.18 13.48
N GLU A 216 -19.27 1.22 13.30
CA GLU A 216 -20.21 1.29 12.19
C GLU A 216 -19.47 1.36 10.84
N GLY A 217 -18.41 2.17 10.76
CA GLY A 217 -17.56 2.27 9.58
C GLY A 217 -16.95 0.93 9.18
N MET A 218 -16.34 0.22 10.13
CA MET A 218 -15.78 -1.10 9.90
C MET A 218 -16.86 -2.11 9.48
N ALA A 219 -18.04 -2.08 10.10
CA ALA A 219 -19.15 -2.97 9.74
C ALA A 219 -19.63 -2.72 8.30
N LYS A 220 -19.74 -1.46 7.87
CA LYS A 220 -20.06 -1.09 6.49
C LYS A 220 -19.01 -1.59 5.49
N CYS A 221 -17.72 -1.45 5.82
CA CYS A 221 -16.64 -1.96 4.98
C CYS A 221 -16.70 -3.49 4.84
N ARG A 222 -16.88 -4.23 5.96
CA ARG A 222 -17.03 -5.69 5.93
C ARG A 222 -18.24 -6.12 5.11
N MET A 223 -19.36 -5.42 5.22
CA MET A 223 -20.57 -5.70 4.43
C MET A 223 -20.33 -5.51 2.93
N ALA A 224 -19.61 -4.46 2.52
CA ALA A 224 -19.30 -4.20 1.11
C ALA A 224 -18.45 -5.31 0.47
N VAL A 225 -17.54 -5.92 1.24
CA VAL A 225 -16.77 -7.09 0.82
C VAL A 225 -17.66 -8.34 0.81
N ALA A 226 -18.34 -8.64 1.92
CA ALA A 226 -19.17 -9.84 2.07
C ALA A 226 -20.32 -9.92 1.05
N SER A 227 -20.84 -8.77 0.58
CA SER A 227 -21.88 -8.72 -0.44
C SER A 227 -21.37 -8.89 -1.88
N GLY A 228 -20.04 -8.96 -2.09
CA GLY A 228 -19.41 -9.00 -3.41
C GLY A 228 -19.45 -7.68 -4.19
N LEU A 229 -20.00 -6.61 -3.62
CA LEU A 229 -20.16 -5.31 -4.29
C LEU A 229 -18.80 -4.63 -4.50
N ALA A 230 -17.89 -4.74 -3.54
CA ALA A 230 -16.57 -4.16 -3.65
C ALA A 230 -15.76 -4.80 -4.80
N LEU A 231 -15.80 -6.14 -4.93
CA LEU A 231 -15.18 -6.84 -6.05
C LEU A 231 -15.79 -6.43 -7.40
N ALA A 232 -17.12 -6.42 -7.50
CA ALA A 232 -17.81 -6.01 -8.72
C ALA A 232 -17.41 -4.59 -9.16
N LYS A 233 -17.30 -3.67 -8.20
CA LYS A 233 -16.90 -2.28 -8.46
C LYS A 233 -15.42 -2.16 -8.85
N PHE A 234 -14.53 -2.96 -8.27
CA PHE A 234 -13.13 -3.04 -8.69
C PHE A 234 -13.00 -3.52 -10.14
N LEU A 235 -13.70 -4.60 -10.50
CA LEU A 235 -13.69 -5.13 -11.88
C LEU A 235 -14.33 -4.16 -12.88
N GLU A 236 -15.35 -3.40 -12.48
CA GLU A 236 -15.89 -2.30 -13.30
C GLU A 236 -14.83 -1.22 -13.55
N ASN A 237 -14.11 -0.77 -12.51
CA ASN A 237 -13.03 0.21 -12.66
C ASN A 237 -11.88 -0.32 -13.53
N VAL A 238 -11.48 -1.59 -13.39
CA VAL A 238 -10.49 -2.23 -14.27
C VAL A 238 -10.89 -2.10 -15.73
N ARG A 239 -12.15 -2.44 -16.05
CA ARG A 239 -12.69 -2.32 -17.41
C ARG A 239 -12.70 -0.87 -17.90
N ASP A 240 -13.16 0.03 -17.06
CA ASP A 240 -13.31 1.45 -17.40
C ASP A 240 -11.96 2.17 -17.59
N GLN A 241 -10.91 1.70 -16.91
CA GLN A 241 -9.53 2.15 -17.10
C GLN A 241 -8.77 1.35 -18.18
N GLY A 242 -9.44 0.48 -18.92
CA GLY A 242 -8.93 -0.15 -20.15
C GLY A 242 -8.34 -1.55 -19.98
N GLY A 243 -8.33 -2.11 -18.77
CA GLY A 243 -7.95 -3.51 -18.57
C GLY A 243 -9.08 -4.49 -18.88
N SER A 244 -8.77 -5.79 -18.90
CA SER A 244 -9.78 -6.85 -18.98
C SER A 244 -9.94 -7.56 -17.65
N PRO A 245 -11.10 -7.42 -16.98
CA PRO A 245 -11.45 -8.21 -15.81
C PRO A 245 -11.41 -9.72 -16.07
N GLU A 246 -11.79 -10.14 -17.27
CA GLU A 246 -11.84 -11.54 -17.67
C GLU A 246 -10.43 -12.15 -17.75
N THR A 247 -9.49 -11.44 -18.38
CA THR A 247 -8.07 -11.84 -18.39
C THR A 247 -7.50 -11.84 -16.98
N LEU A 248 -7.73 -10.76 -16.21
CA LEU A 248 -7.24 -10.63 -14.84
C LEU A 248 -7.65 -11.82 -13.96
N LEU A 249 -8.93 -12.20 -13.99
CA LEU A 249 -9.44 -13.34 -13.22
C LEU A 249 -8.91 -14.69 -13.75
N CYS A 250 -8.65 -14.80 -15.07
CA CYS A 250 -8.08 -16.02 -15.65
C CYS A 250 -6.62 -16.24 -15.22
N GLU A 251 -5.85 -15.16 -15.07
CA GLU A 251 -4.44 -15.13 -14.67
C GLU A 251 -4.24 -15.32 -13.15
N GLN A 252 -5.28 -15.08 -12.35
CA GLN A 252 -5.28 -15.25 -10.90
C GLN A 252 -4.81 -16.68 -10.53
N GLY A 253 -3.78 -16.78 -9.69
CA GLY A 253 -3.17 -18.03 -9.24
C GLY A 253 -2.26 -18.73 -10.27
N LYS A 254 -2.08 -18.16 -11.47
CA LYS A 254 -1.33 -18.81 -12.57
C LYS A 254 -0.17 -17.97 -13.07
N ARG A 255 -0.37 -16.66 -13.24
CA ARG A 255 0.64 -15.77 -13.82
C ARG A 255 1.76 -15.50 -12.82
N ARG A 256 2.96 -15.98 -13.15
CA ARG A 256 4.20 -15.89 -12.36
C ARG A 256 5.39 -15.81 -13.30
N SER A 257 6.51 -15.28 -12.82
CA SER A 257 7.76 -15.40 -13.56
C SER A 257 8.15 -16.87 -13.75
N PRO A 258 8.67 -17.29 -14.91
CA PRO A 258 9.22 -18.63 -15.09
C PRO A 258 10.50 -18.86 -14.27
N PHE A 259 11.23 -17.79 -13.91
CA PHE A 259 12.45 -17.87 -13.09
C PHE A 259 12.05 -17.82 -11.62
N HIS A 260 12.16 -18.96 -10.95
CA HIS A 260 11.73 -19.06 -9.56
C HIS A 260 12.54 -20.07 -8.75
N THR A 261 12.55 -19.87 -7.45
CA THR A 261 13.14 -20.78 -6.46
C THR A 261 12.35 -20.73 -5.15
N THR A 262 12.69 -21.59 -4.21
CA THR A 262 12.08 -21.61 -2.87
C THR A 262 13.11 -21.32 -1.81
N LEU A 263 12.78 -20.45 -0.87
CA LEU A 263 13.56 -20.27 0.35
C LEU A 263 13.01 -21.20 1.44
N LYS A 264 13.88 -22.01 2.04
CA LYS A 264 13.54 -22.95 3.11
C LYS A 264 14.09 -22.52 4.46
N ALA A 265 13.42 -22.92 5.52
CA ALA A 265 13.87 -22.71 6.88
C ALA A 265 15.19 -23.46 7.13
N LYS A 266 16.17 -22.76 7.71
CA LYS A 266 17.49 -23.35 8.01
C LYS A 266 17.51 -24.05 9.36
N GLN A 267 16.58 -23.69 10.25
CA GLN A 267 16.56 -24.11 11.65
C GLN A 267 15.09 -24.20 12.11
N ASP A 268 14.88 -24.96 13.18
CA ASP A 268 13.60 -25.01 13.89
C ASP A 268 13.40 -23.72 14.71
N GLY A 269 12.15 -23.30 14.89
CA GLY A 269 11.79 -22.24 15.83
C GLY A 269 10.73 -21.28 15.29
N TYR A 270 10.54 -20.17 16.00
CA TYR A 270 9.73 -19.06 15.54
C TYR A 270 10.55 -18.11 14.69
N ILE A 271 9.99 -17.67 13.56
CA ILE A 271 10.68 -16.71 12.69
C ILE A 271 10.27 -15.27 12.98
N SER A 272 11.17 -14.34 12.69
CA SER A 272 10.86 -12.94 12.41
C SER A 272 11.37 -12.57 11.02
N LEU A 273 10.54 -11.85 10.26
CA LEU A 273 10.82 -11.47 8.87
C LEU A 273 10.91 -9.95 8.76
N ASP A 274 12.11 -9.45 8.43
CA ASP A 274 12.40 -8.03 8.28
C ASP A 274 11.85 -7.46 6.96
N ALA A 275 10.90 -6.53 7.06
CA ALA A 275 10.26 -5.93 5.89
C ALA A 275 11.23 -5.21 4.95
N TYR A 276 12.22 -4.47 5.48
CA TYR A 276 13.14 -3.70 4.63
C TYR A 276 13.99 -4.60 3.75
N LEU A 277 14.61 -5.63 4.33
CA LEU A 277 15.41 -6.59 3.59
C LEU A 277 14.55 -7.39 2.61
N THR A 278 13.30 -7.70 2.96
CA THR A 278 12.33 -8.29 2.01
C THR A 278 12.03 -7.35 0.84
N GLY A 279 11.77 -6.07 1.09
CA GLY A 279 11.51 -5.09 0.03
C GLY A 279 12.71 -4.89 -0.89
N MET A 280 13.90 -4.80 -0.32
CA MET A 280 15.16 -4.74 -1.07
C MET A 280 15.40 -5.99 -1.92
N ALA A 281 15.03 -7.18 -1.43
CA ALA A 281 15.10 -8.41 -2.23
C ALA A 281 14.10 -8.34 -3.39
N GLY A 282 12.91 -7.77 -3.17
CA GLY A 282 11.96 -7.48 -4.24
C GLY A 282 12.54 -6.57 -5.33
N VAL A 283 13.31 -5.54 -4.96
CA VAL A 283 14.01 -4.68 -5.92
C VAL A 283 15.04 -5.49 -6.72
N ASP A 284 15.84 -6.33 -6.06
CA ASP A 284 16.82 -7.21 -6.70
C ASP A 284 16.12 -8.13 -7.74
N LEU A 285 14.95 -8.67 -7.40
CA LEU A 285 14.12 -9.53 -8.27
C LEU A 285 13.46 -8.79 -9.44
N GLY A 286 13.39 -7.46 -9.41
CA GLY A 286 12.76 -6.65 -10.47
C GLY A 286 11.34 -6.20 -10.19
N VAL A 287 10.85 -6.30 -8.95
CA VAL A 287 9.55 -5.75 -8.53
C VAL A 287 9.55 -4.22 -8.59
N GLY A 288 10.68 -3.62 -8.21
CA GLY A 288 10.89 -2.17 -8.18
C GLY A 288 11.90 -1.71 -9.22
N ARG A 289 12.37 -0.47 -9.05
CA ARG A 289 13.36 0.15 -9.92
C ARG A 289 14.60 0.52 -9.10
N SER A 290 15.79 0.19 -9.60
CA SER A 290 17.03 0.71 -9.03
C SER A 290 17.36 2.10 -9.57
N ARG A 291 16.89 2.40 -10.79
CA ARG A 291 16.94 3.71 -11.44
C ARG A 291 15.59 4.03 -12.06
N THR A 292 15.25 5.31 -12.15
CA THR A 292 13.96 5.78 -12.69
C THR A 292 13.62 5.25 -14.09
N THR A 293 14.61 4.86 -14.89
CA THR A 293 14.43 4.31 -16.25
C THR A 293 14.32 2.78 -16.31
N ASP A 294 14.54 2.08 -15.20
CA ASP A 294 14.59 0.61 -15.22
C ASP A 294 13.20 0.02 -15.47
N PRO A 295 13.10 -1.07 -16.28
CA PRO A 295 11.84 -1.78 -16.45
C PRO A 295 11.47 -2.50 -15.15
N VAL A 296 10.16 -2.55 -14.87
CA VAL A 296 9.59 -3.35 -13.79
C VAL A 296 9.13 -4.67 -14.37
N CYS A 297 9.48 -5.78 -13.72
CA CYS A 297 8.94 -7.09 -14.01
C CYS A 297 7.64 -7.29 -13.21
N PRO A 298 6.46 -7.32 -13.85
CA PRO A 298 5.20 -7.39 -13.12
C PRO A 298 4.99 -8.74 -12.42
N ASP A 299 5.64 -9.79 -12.94
CA ASP A 299 5.43 -11.19 -12.55
C ASP A 299 6.47 -11.67 -11.52
N ALA A 300 7.46 -10.83 -11.21
CA ALA A 300 8.42 -11.04 -10.14
C ALA A 300 7.83 -10.69 -8.77
N GLY A 301 8.41 -11.25 -7.71
CA GLY A 301 7.98 -11.01 -6.34
C GLY A 301 8.12 -12.23 -5.43
N LEU A 302 7.37 -12.20 -4.34
CA LEU A 302 7.44 -13.18 -3.26
C LEU A 302 6.03 -13.64 -2.88
N ILE A 303 5.89 -14.93 -2.64
CA ILE A 303 4.71 -15.52 -1.97
C ILE A 303 5.22 -16.12 -0.67
N LEU A 304 4.74 -15.59 0.45
CA LEU A 304 5.15 -15.96 1.80
C LEU A 304 4.24 -17.08 2.33
N TYR A 305 4.84 -18.13 2.88
CA TYR A 305 4.15 -19.22 3.58
C TYR A 305 4.34 -19.15 5.11
N ALA A 306 5.33 -18.37 5.55
CA ALA A 306 5.58 -18.09 6.96
C ALA A 306 5.97 -16.61 7.14
N LYS A 307 5.51 -16.00 8.24
CA LYS A 307 5.79 -14.61 8.61
C LYS A 307 6.23 -14.53 10.08
N THR A 308 6.52 -13.33 10.55
CA THR A 308 6.85 -13.09 11.97
C THR A 308 5.83 -13.74 12.89
N GLY A 309 6.31 -14.62 13.79
CA GLY A 309 5.48 -15.37 14.73
C GLY A 309 5.04 -16.77 14.26
N SER A 310 5.31 -17.14 13.00
CA SER A 310 5.14 -18.52 12.52
C SER A 310 6.18 -19.45 13.14
N CYS A 311 5.75 -20.64 13.58
CA CYS A 311 6.63 -21.72 14.01
C CYS A 311 6.97 -22.60 12.79
N VAL A 312 8.24 -22.89 12.57
CA VAL A 312 8.73 -23.66 11.43
C VAL A 312 9.73 -24.73 11.89
N LYS A 313 9.93 -25.75 11.05
CA LYS A 313 11.01 -26.73 11.15
C LYS A 313 12.02 -26.51 10.05
N ALA A 314 13.27 -26.90 10.29
CA ALA A 314 14.31 -26.92 9.27
C ALA A 314 13.84 -27.72 8.04
N GLY A 315 13.91 -27.09 6.88
CA GLY A 315 13.45 -27.64 5.60
C GLY A 315 12.04 -27.20 5.17
N ASP A 316 11.23 -26.61 6.06
CA ASP A 316 9.92 -26.05 5.70
C ASP A 316 10.09 -24.91 4.69
N VAL A 317 9.15 -24.79 3.74
CA VAL A 317 9.16 -23.69 2.76
C VAL A 317 8.69 -22.42 3.44
N LEU A 318 9.53 -21.37 3.43
CA LEU A 318 9.19 -20.06 3.98
C LEU A 318 8.53 -19.17 2.95
N MET A 319 9.03 -19.20 1.72
CA MET A 319 8.53 -18.39 0.61
C MET A 319 8.95 -18.95 -0.74
N GLU A 320 8.10 -18.71 -1.74
CA GLU A 320 8.46 -18.80 -3.16
C GLU A 320 8.98 -17.45 -3.64
N VAL A 321 10.03 -17.50 -4.46
CA VAL A 321 10.79 -16.35 -4.93
C VAL A 321 10.78 -16.33 -6.44
N TYR A 322 10.24 -15.27 -7.04
CA TYR A 322 10.09 -15.09 -8.48
C TYR A 322 10.94 -13.91 -8.95
N GLY A 323 11.87 -14.16 -9.87
CA GLY A 323 12.82 -13.18 -10.38
C GLY A 323 12.56 -12.77 -11.82
N LYS A 324 13.02 -11.60 -12.24
CA LYS A 324 12.96 -11.16 -13.64
C LYS A 324 13.84 -12.01 -14.58
N ASP A 325 14.88 -12.65 -14.04
CA ASP A 325 15.82 -13.53 -14.71
C ASP A 325 16.45 -14.50 -13.70
N GLU A 326 17.17 -15.52 -14.18
CA GLU A 326 17.85 -16.49 -13.31
C GLU A 326 18.95 -15.84 -12.45
N ALA A 327 19.62 -14.81 -12.98
CA ALA A 327 20.79 -14.20 -12.34
C ALA A 327 20.43 -13.42 -11.07
N CYS A 328 19.21 -12.89 -10.97
CA CYS A 328 18.76 -12.14 -9.81
C CYS A 328 18.34 -13.02 -8.61
N LEU A 329 18.09 -14.32 -8.83
CA LEU A 329 17.57 -15.20 -7.78
C LEU A 329 18.56 -15.40 -6.63
N ALA A 330 19.82 -15.69 -6.94
CA ALA A 330 20.86 -15.93 -5.94
C ALA A 330 21.07 -14.72 -4.98
N PRO A 331 21.36 -13.49 -5.46
CA PRO A 331 21.55 -12.35 -4.57
C PRO A 331 20.28 -11.98 -3.80
N ALA A 332 19.09 -12.14 -4.39
CA ALA A 332 17.84 -11.92 -3.68
C ALA A 332 17.65 -12.94 -2.54
N CYS A 333 17.95 -14.22 -2.78
CA CYS A 333 17.87 -15.26 -1.75
C CYS A 333 18.86 -15.01 -0.62
N GLU A 334 20.11 -14.64 -0.91
CA GLU A 334 21.09 -14.27 0.14
C GLU A 334 20.59 -13.13 1.03
N ARG A 335 19.87 -12.17 0.46
CA ARG A 335 19.26 -11.08 1.22
C ARG A 335 18.07 -11.56 2.04
N LEU A 336 17.19 -12.37 1.47
CA LEU A 336 16.03 -12.94 2.18
C LEU A 336 16.46 -13.84 3.33
N GLU A 337 17.55 -14.59 3.19
CA GLU A 337 18.14 -15.36 4.28
C GLU A 337 18.56 -14.48 5.47
N LYS A 338 19.05 -13.27 5.20
CA LYS A 338 19.38 -12.27 6.23
C LYS A 338 18.14 -11.58 6.80
N ALA A 339 17.04 -11.56 6.05
CA ALA A 339 15.76 -11.01 6.51
C ALA A 339 15.06 -11.93 7.52
N VAL A 340 15.39 -13.23 7.52
CA VAL A 340 14.80 -14.23 8.43
C VAL A 340 15.71 -14.42 9.65
N SER A 341 15.15 -14.21 10.83
CA SER A 341 15.78 -14.57 12.11
C SER A 341 14.95 -15.63 12.84
N TYR A 342 15.60 -16.44 13.67
CA TYR A 342 15.00 -17.56 14.39
C TYR A 342 15.10 -17.33 15.90
N SER A 343 14.07 -17.77 16.63
CA SER A 343 14.00 -17.72 18.10
C SER A 343 13.34 -18.99 18.65
N SER A 344 13.75 -19.42 19.84
CA SER A 344 13.05 -20.48 20.58
C SER A 344 11.68 -20.02 21.10
N ASP A 345 11.58 -18.75 21.45
CA ASP A 345 10.37 -18.13 21.98
C ASP A 345 9.60 -17.39 20.88
N LYS A 346 8.26 -17.45 20.94
CA LYS A 346 7.41 -16.73 20.00
C LYS A 346 7.63 -15.22 20.16
N PRO A 347 7.99 -14.49 19.09
CA PRO A 347 8.21 -13.05 19.17
C PRO A 347 6.92 -12.33 19.59
N GLU A 348 7.08 -11.22 20.31
CA GLU A 348 5.97 -10.36 20.69
C GLU A 348 5.33 -9.76 19.43
N VAL A 349 4.02 -9.94 19.29
CA VAL A 349 3.26 -9.40 18.17
C VAL A 349 2.93 -7.95 18.48
N LYS A 350 3.61 -7.03 17.79
CA LYS A 350 3.29 -5.61 17.88
C LYS A 350 1.90 -5.36 17.28
N PRO A 351 1.14 -4.39 17.81
CA PRO A 351 -0.16 -4.05 17.24
C PRO A 351 0.01 -3.50 15.83
N LEU A 352 -0.88 -3.91 14.91
CA LEU A 352 -0.89 -3.43 13.54
C LEU A 352 -1.16 -1.92 13.48
N VAL A 353 -2.19 -1.44 14.19
CA VAL A 353 -2.44 -0.01 14.40
C VAL A 353 -1.93 0.37 15.77
N TYR A 354 -0.84 1.12 15.82
CA TYR A 354 -0.22 1.57 17.06
C TYR A 354 -0.99 2.72 17.71
N LYS A 355 -1.38 3.71 16.90
CA LYS A 355 -2.00 4.95 17.39
C LYS A 355 -2.80 5.64 16.29
N GLU A 356 -3.84 6.34 16.70
CA GLU A 356 -4.62 7.24 15.86
C GLU A 356 -4.38 8.69 16.28
N ILE A 357 -4.28 9.58 15.30
CA ILE A 357 -4.15 11.02 15.49
C ILE A 357 -5.29 11.71 14.76
N HIS A 358 -6.14 12.40 15.53
CA HIS A 358 -7.28 13.16 15.02
C HIS A 358 -6.99 14.65 15.04
N GLN A 359 -7.72 15.42 14.23
CA GLN A 359 -7.69 16.87 14.33
C GLN A 359 -8.16 17.33 15.72
N GLY A 360 -7.44 18.28 16.32
CA GLY A 360 -7.75 18.82 17.64
C GLY A 360 -7.22 18.03 18.85
N THR A 361 -6.72 16.80 18.68
CA THR A 361 -6.14 16.01 19.79
C THR A 361 -4.63 16.18 19.97
N SER A 362 -3.93 16.84 19.05
CA SER A 362 -2.47 17.03 19.12
C SER A 362 -2.10 18.28 19.91
N LYS A 363 -1.37 18.11 21.02
CA LYS A 363 -0.79 19.23 21.78
C LYS A 363 0.07 20.12 20.87
N ASN A 364 0.08 21.42 21.15
CA ASN A 364 0.93 22.39 20.45
C ASN A 364 2.40 21.98 20.62
N PHE A 365 3.03 21.52 19.54
CA PHE A 365 4.48 21.55 19.43
C PHE A 365 4.80 22.93 18.86
N SER A 366 5.32 23.81 19.70
CA SER A 366 5.96 25.06 19.27
C SER A 366 7.27 24.69 18.58
N PHE A 367 7.44 25.12 17.34
CA PHE A 367 8.73 25.10 16.64
C PHE A 367 9.71 26.08 17.29
#